data_AF-A0A0V0Y3B0-F1
#
_entry.id   AF-A0A0V0Y3B0-F1
#
_cell.length_a   1.000
_cell.length_b   1.000
_cell.length_c   1.000
_cell.angle_alpha   90.00
_cell.angle_beta   90.00
_cell.angle_gamma   90.00
#
_symmetry.space_group_name_H-M   'P 1'
#
loop_
_entity.id
_entity.type
_entity.pdbx_description
1 polymer ?
#
loop_
_entity_poly.entity_id
_entity_poly.type
_entity_poly.pdbx_seq_one_letter_code
_entity_poly.pdbx_strand_id
1 'polypeptide(L)'
;MGQRKSENADNKKQITDVTKQNKQREEFFTNDMFQAIAEQSTLYATQNGNLTTKFSTCDIEQLTGIRMMMALVPMSRYWMYWLSI
;
A
#
# COMPACT_ATOMS: atom_id res chain seq x y z
N MET A 1 -28.81 -26.78 -10.40
CA MET A 1 -28.07 -26.69 -9.12
C MET A 1 -26.55 -26.59 -9.35
N GLY A 2 -26.07 -25.68 -10.21
CA GLY A 2 -24.64 -25.63 -10.61
C GLY A 2 -23.82 -24.45 -10.05
N GLN A 3 -24.45 -23.45 -9.44
CA GLN A 3 -23.80 -22.17 -9.14
C GLN A 3 -22.97 -22.14 -7.84
N ARG A 4 -23.18 -23.07 -6.89
CA ARG A 4 -22.47 -23.03 -5.59
C ARG A 4 -21.01 -23.50 -5.63
N LYS A 5 -20.59 -24.20 -6.69
CA LYS A 5 -19.23 -24.78 -6.80
C LYS A 5 -18.23 -23.82 -7.42
N SER A 6 -18.66 -22.98 -8.36
CA SER A 6 -17.80 -21.96 -9.01
C SER A 6 -17.54 -20.77 -8.10
N GLU A 7 -18.54 -20.33 -7.34
CA GLU A 7 -18.43 -19.19 -6.42
C GLU A 7 -17.43 -19.45 -5.27
N ASN A 8 -17.36 -20.69 -4.78
CA ASN A 8 -16.38 -21.09 -3.77
C ASN A 8 -14.95 -21.19 -4.33
N ALA A 9 -14.80 -21.58 -5.60
CA ALA A 9 -13.50 -21.65 -6.26
C ALA A 9 -12.91 -20.25 -6.52
N ASP A 10 -13.74 -19.32 -6.99
CA ASP A 10 -13.34 -17.92 -7.21
C ASP A 10 -13.04 -17.20 -5.90
N ASN A 11 -13.88 -17.37 -4.86
CA ASN A 11 -13.64 -16.75 -3.57
C ASN A 11 -12.33 -17.25 -2.93
N LYS A 12 -12.05 -18.56 -3.02
CA LYS A 12 -10.79 -19.14 -2.53
C LYS A 12 -9.58 -18.61 -3.30
N LYS A 13 -9.70 -18.42 -4.62
CA LYS A 13 -8.63 -17.86 -5.46
C LYS A 13 -8.37 -16.39 -5.09
N GLN A 14 -9.43 -15.60 -4.92
CA GLN A 14 -9.35 -14.19 -4.55
C GLN A 14 -8.67 -13.98 -3.18
N ILE A 15 -9.04 -14.78 -2.16
CA ILE A 15 -8.40 -14.74 -0.84
C ILE A 15 -6.90 -15.10 -0.93
N THR A 16 -6.57 -16.10 -1.76
CA THR A 16 -5.18 -16.55 -1.92
C THR A 16 -4.31 -15.48 -2.61
N ASP A 17 -4.87 -14.79 -3.60
CA ASP A 17 -4.19 -13.69 -4.30
C ASP A 17 -3.97 -12.46 -3.39
N VAL A 18 -4.97 -12.07 -2.60
CA VAL A 18 -4.86 -10.96 -1.63
C VAL A 18 -3.82 -11.28 -0.53
N THR A 19 -3.77 -12.53 -0.07
CA THR A 19 -2.80 -12.95 0.97
C THR A 19 -1.37 -12.94 0.45
N LYS A 20 -1.13 -13.38 -0.79
CA LYS A 20 0.20 -13.29 -1.43
C LYS A 20 0.62 -11.85 -1.68
N GLN A 21 -0.32 -11.01 -2.09
CA GLN A 21 -0.10 -9.61 -2.35
C GLN A 21 0.34 -8.85 -1.09
N ASN A 22 -0.39 -9.00 0.02
CA ASN A 22 -0.06 -8.32 1.27
C ASN A 22 1.31 -8.75 1.77
N LYS A 23 1.64 -10.04 1.61
CA LYS A 23 2.96 -10.56 1.96
C LYS A 23 4.09 -9.96 1.11
N GLN A 24 3.93 -9.85 -0.21
CA GLN A 24 4.94 -9.24 -1.07
C GLN A 24 5.09 -7.73 -0.84
N ARG A 25 4.00 -7.05 -0.50
CA ARG A 25 4.02 -5.65 -0.11
C ARG A 25 4.82 -5.47 1.19
N GLU A 26 4.55 -6.28 2.20
CA GLU A 26 5.28 -6.27 3.48
C GLU A 26 6.76 -6.64 3.33
N GLU A 27 7.10 -7.52 2.38
CA GLU A 27 8.48 -7.88 2.05
C GLU A 27 9.29 -6.72 1.44
N PHE A 28 8.64 -5.78 0.74
CA PHE A 28 9.32 -4.66 0.06
C PHE A 28 9.18 -3.33 0.81
N PHE A 29 8.08 -3.13 1.52
CA PHE A 29 7.80 -1.96 2.33
C PHE A 29 7.37 -2.40 3.73
N THR A 30 8.27 -2.25 4.69
CA THR A 30 7.94 -2.52 6.09
C THR A 30 7.18 -1.35 6.70
N ASN A 31 6.34 -1.62 7.70
CA ASN A 31 5.65 -0.57 8.45
C ASN A 31 6.64 0.42 9.08
N ASP A 32 7.77 -0.09 9.57
CA ASP A 32 8.86 0.71 10.12
C ASP A 32 9.42 1.73 9.12
N MET A 33 9.50 1.38 7.82
CA MET A 33 9.92 2.33 6.78
C MET A 33 8.91 3.47 6.65
N PHE A 34 7.61 3.18 6.61
CA PHE A 34 6.58 4.22 6.52
C PHE A 34 6.56 5.11 7.76
N GLN A 35 6.79 4.53 8.94
CA GLN A 35 6.89 5.30 10.19
C GLN A 35 8.08 6.25 10.17
N ALA A 36 9.26 5.75 9.80
CA ALA A 36 10.46 6.58 9.70
C ALA A 36 10.28 7.74 8.71
N ILE A 37 9.65 7.49 7.56
CA ILE A 37 9.37 8.53 6.56
C ILE A 37 8.37 9.56 7.10
N ALA A 38 7.32 9.13 7.80
CA ALA A 38 6.31 10.00 8.38
C ALA A 38 6.91 10.94 9.44
N GLU A 39 7.76 10.38 10.32
CA GLU A 39 8.47 11.13 11.36
C GLU A 39 9.44 12.15 10.74
N GLN A 40 10.25 11.74 9.76
CA GLN A 40 11.18 12.64 9.08
C GLN A 40 10.46 13.75 8.30
N SER A 41 9.35 13.42 7.64
CA SER A 41 8.55 14.40 6.89
C SER A 41 7.94 15.43 7.84
N THR A 42 7.45 14.99 8.99
CA THR A 42 6.91 15.86 10.05
C THR A 42 7.98 16.76 10.64
N LEU A 43 9.18 16.22 10.91
CA LEU A 43 10.32 16.98 11.40
C LEU A 43 10.74 18.06 10.39
N TYR A 44 10.83 17.70 9.10
CA TYR A 44 11.15 18.63 8.04
C TYR A 44 10.10 19.75 7.93
N ALA A 45 8.80 19.43 7.99
CA ALA A 45 7.74 20.44 7.97
C ALA A 45 7.85 21.41 9.17
N THR A 46 8.13 20.87 10.36
CA THR A 46 8.35 21.65 11.59
C THR A 46 9.53 22.59 11.44
N GLN A 47 10.66 22.12 10.88
CA GLN A 47 11.86 22.93 10.63
C GLN A 47 11.64 24.06 9.63
N ASN A 48 10.73 23.86 8.66
CA ASN A 48 10.36 24.87 7.66
C ASN A 48 9.23 25.80 8.13
N GLY A 49 8.94 25.84 9.43
CA GLY A 49 7.96 26.76 10.03
C GLY A 49 6.51 26.28 9.98
N ASN A 50 6.26 25.06 9.48
CA ASN A 50 4.92 24.47 9.42
C ASN A 50 4.70 23.51 10.60
N LEU A 51 4.52 24.09 11.79
CA LEU A 51 4.41 23.39 13.08
C LEU A 51 3.14 22.53 13.24
N THR A 52 2.13 22.76 12.40
CA THR A 52 0.83 22.07 12.48
C THR A 52 0.76 20.84 11.59
N THR A 53 1.66 20.70 10.61
CA THR A 53 1.64 19.57 9.69
C THR A 53 2.28 18.36 10.34
N LYS A 54 1.49 17.28 10.46
CA LYS A 54 1.95 15.96 10.89
C LYS A 54 1.57 14.97 9.82
N PHE A 55 2.50 14.09 9.48
CA PHE A 55 2.27 12.97 8.58
C PHE A 55 2.11 11.70 9.39
N SER A 56 1.12 10.89 9.03
CA SER A 56 0.92 9.55 9.55
C SER A 56 1.52 8.50 8.62
N THR A 57 1.71 7.29 9.13
CA THR A 57 2.04 6.11 8.31
C THR A 57 1.03 5.89 7.17
N CYS A 58 -0.25 6.14 7.43
CA CYS A 58 -1.31 6.02 6.42
C CYS A 58 -1.15 7.04 5.28
N ASP A 59 -0.75 8.28 5.58
CA ASP A 59 -0.52 9.32 4.56
C ASP A 59 0.64 8.93 3.63
N ILE A 60 1.71 8.38 4.20
CA ILE A 60 2.87 7.92 3.44
C ILE A 60 2.55 6.68 2.60
N GLU A 61 1.77 5.74 3.13
CA GLU A 61 1.29 4.57 2.40
C GLU A 61 0.46 4.98 1.19
N GLN A 62 -0.52 5.87 1.37
CA GLN A 62 -1.35 6.40 0.29
C GLN A 62 -0.51 7.14 -0.75
N LEU A 63 0.40 8.01 -0.33
CA LEU A 63 1.32 8.71 -1.23
C LEU A 63 2.18 7.73 -2.04
N THR A 64 2.63 6.65 -1.41
CA THR A 64 3.40 5.59 -2.07
C THR A 64 2.56 4.88 -3.12
N GLY A 65 1.31 4.53 -2.80
CA GLY A 65 0.35 3.97 -3.76
C GLY A 65 0.08 4.90 -4.94
N ILE A 66 -0.11 6.19 -4.68
CA ILE A 66 -0.29 7.21 -5.73
C ILE A 66 0.95 7.31 -6.62
N ARG A 67 2.16 7.37 -6.06
CA ARG A 67 3.41 7.42 -6.82
C ARG A 67 3.62 6.20 -7.69
N MET A 68 3.24 5.03 -7.18
CA MET A 68 3.20 3.81 -7.97
C MET A 68 2.22 3.99 -9.12
N MET A 69 0.94 4.33 -8.89
CA MET A 69 -0.06 4.53 -9.95
C MET A 69 0.39 5.51 -11.06
N MET A 70 1.14 6.56 -10.70
CA MET A 70 1.68 7.53 -11.65
C MET A 70 2.94 7.05 -12.42
N ALA A 71 3.40 5.81 -12.20
CA ALA A 71 4.64 5.24 -12.74
C ALA A 71 5.91 6.05 -12.41
N LEU A 72 5.89 6.90 -11.38
CA LEU A 72 7.03 7.71 -10.94
C LEU A 72 8.08 6.89 -10.17
N VAL A 73 7.71 5.70 -9.72
CA VAL A 73 8.59 4.69 -9.15
C VAL A 73 8.51 3.47 -10.05
N PRO A 74 9.63 2.79 -10.40
CA PRO A 74 9.60 1.61 -11.25
C PRO A 74 8.65 0.57 -10.65
N MET A 75 7.57 0.32 -11.39
CA MET A 75 6.54 -0.63 -11.01
C MET A 75 7.05 -2.03 -11.31
N SER A 76 7.11 -2.89 -10.31
CA SER A 76 7.10 -4.33 -10.59
C SER A 76 5.76 -4.66 -11.28
N ARG A 77 5.69 -5.75 -12.07
CA ARG A 77 4.56 -6.11 -12.96
C ARG A 77 3.19 -6.31 -12.28
N TYR A 78 3.08 -6.00 -11.00
CA TYR A 78 1.94 -6.26 -10.12
C TYR A 78 1.06 -5.00 -9.97
N TRP A 79 0.72 -4.39 -11.11
CA TRP A 79 -0.16 -3.22 -11.27
C TRP A 79 -1.58 -3.46 -10.76
N MET A 80 -2.04 -4.72 -10.81
CA MET A 80 -3.43 -5.12 -10.62
C MET A 80 -3.91 -5.13 -9.16
N TYR A 81 -2.97 -4.96 -8.23
CA TYR A 81 -3.13 -5.40 -6.86
C TYR A 81 -3.56 -4.24 -5.93
N TRP A 82 -3.15 -3.00 -6.22
CA TRP A 82 -3.52 -1.82 -5.42
C TRP A 82 -4.95 -1.29 -5.64
N LEU A 83 -5.66 -1.73 -6.68
CA LEU A 83 -7.04 -1.30 -7.00
C LEU A 83 -8.13 -2.03 -6.19
N SER A 84 -7.76 -2.77 -5.13
CA SER A 84 -8.68 -3.64 -4.37
C SER A 84 -9.06 -3.08 -2.98
N ILE A 85 -8.68 -1.83 -2.68
CA ILE A 85 -9.19 -1.04 -1.55
C ILE A 85 -10.29 -0.12 -2.10
#